data_AF-A0A068VJ60-F1
#
_entry.id   AF-A0A068VJ60-F1
#
_cell.length_a   1.000
_cell.length_b   1.000
_cell.length_c   1.000
_cell.angle_alpha   90.00
_cell.angle_beta   90.00
_cell.angle_gamma   90.00
#
_symmetry.space_group_name_H-M   'P 1'
#
loop_
_entity.id
_entity.type
_entity.pdbx_description
1 polymer ?
#
loop_
_entity_poly.entity_id
_entity_poly.type
_entity_poly.pdbx_seq_one_letter_code
_entity_poly.pdbx_strand_id
1 'polypeptide(L)'
;MASEHFASFLVFIIIRVVALVYYIKGILSLRMLKVLLGLCFQLACKVICYAMVTVLIALVASSATKGWSGRSLSLLDPCEFMICLESIEVFSLVEWLLISNLSCLQLQACFLPLSDASSFSILYIVTLVYFSGVMVPLMLVLGPAVCKMPGISLSGAFDVLTYSLKFQNSFIFLFVTSLLLMTEKNPIVAVMNVVAFFPIIKRYFWLYFLVLMLDFHVVHCVWAAAEACSIPFIVLTSQSHDGLRIFYDFKEDYAWLSHNTDVDHKVSCHSFHNIYLHKF
;
A
#
# COMPACT_ATOMS: atom_id res chain seq x y z
N MET A 1 23.51 18.24 8.09
CA MET A 1 22.11 18.06 7.63
C MET A 1 22.02 16.67 7.03
N ALA A 2 21.06 15.86 7.44
CA ALA A 2 20.89 14.52 6.90
C ALA A 2 20.53 14.59 5.41
N SER A 3 21.14 13.73 4.60
CA SER A 3 20.91 13.65 3.15
C SER A 3 19.45 13.29 2.78
N GLU A 4 18.68 12.76 3.73
CA GLU A 4 17.27 12.37 3.56
C GLU A 4 16.36 13.53 3.14
N HIS A 5 16.67 14.76 3.53
CA HIS A 5 15.90 15.95 3.15
C HIS A 5 16.32 16.54 1.81
N PHE A 6 17.39 16.01 1.19
CA PHE A 6 17.92 16.61 -0.03
C PHE A 6 16.91 16.56 -1.19
N ALA A 7 16.14 15.47 -1.29
CA ALA A 7 15.13 15.31 -2.33
C ALA A 7 14.04 16.40 -2.28
N SER A 8 13.57 16.80 -1.09
CA SER A 8 12.54 17.83 -0.95
C SER A 8 13.06 19.21 -1.34
N PHE A 9 14.31 19.54 -0.99
CA PHE A 9 14.96 20.78 -1.44
C PHE A 9 15.08 20.84 -2.96
N LEU A 10 15.52 19.74 -3.61
CA LEU A 10 15.64 19.68 -5.06
C LEU A 10 14.29 19.89 -5.75
N VAL A 11 13.22 19.23 -5.28
CA VAL A 11 11.86 19.41 -5.82
C VAL A 11 11.36 20.85 -5.60
N PHE A 12 11.62 21.45 -4.44
CA PHE A 12 11.26 22.84 -4.16
C PHE A 12 11.96 23.85 -5.08
N ILE A 13 13.22 23.61 -5.42
CA ILE A 13 13.94 24.46 -6.37
C ILE A 13 13.36 24.29 -7.78
N ILE A 14 13.11 23.04 -8.21
CA ILE A 14 12.53 22.75 -9.53
C ILE A 14 11.16 23.44 -9.69
N ILE A 15 10.27 23.35 -8.70
CA ILE A 15 8.94 23.97 -8.81
C ILE A 15 9.02 25.50 -8.89
N ARG A 16 9.99 26.14 -8.20
CA ARG A 16 10.24 27.59 -8.30
C ARG A 16 10.73 27.99 -9.69
N VAL A 17 11.67 27.24 -10.26
CA VAL A 17 12.16 27.46 -11.62
C VAL A 17 11.03 27.30 -12.63
N VAL A 18 10.24 26.22 -12.54
CA VAL A 18 9.10 25.96 -13.41
C VAL A 18 8.04 27.07 -13.30
N ALA A 19 7.67 27.47 -12.08
CA ALA A 19 6.71 28.56 -11.86
C ALA A 19 7.19 29.89 -12.47
N LEU A 20 8.48 30.21 -12.35
CA LEU A 20 9.09 31.38 -13.00
C LEU A 20 8.98 31.30 -14.52
N VAL A 21 9.22 30.12 -15.12
CA VAL A 21 9.05 29.89 -16.57
C VAL A 21 7.62 30.20 -17.01
N TYR A 22 6.62 29.68 -16.28
CA TYR A 22 5.21 29.88 -16.61
C TYR A 22 4.75 31.32 -16.41
N TYR A 23 5.21 31.99 -15.36
CA TYR A 23 4.92 33.40 -15.10
C TYR A 23 5.42 34.29 -16.23
N ILE A 24 6.68 34.10 -16.66
CA ILE A 24 7.28 34.89 -17.74
C ILE A 24 6.61 34.58 -19.09
N LYS A 25 6.25 33.31 -19.34
CA LYS A 25 5.46 32.93 -20.53
C LYS A 25 4.09 33.63 -20.60
N GLY A 26 3.47 33.91 -19.45
CA GLY A 26 2.18 34.59 -19.36
C GLY A 26 2.24 36.09 -19.69
N ILE A 27 3.41 36.73 -19.55
CA ILE A 27 3.57 38.19 -19.70
C ILE A 27 4.00 38.60 -21.12
N LEU A 28 4.55 37.68 -21.94
CA LEU A 28 5.23 38.04 -23.19
C LEU A 28 4.51 37.61 -24.48
N SER A 29 4.15 38.61 -25.29
CA SER A 29 3.62 38.48 -26.65
C SER A 29 4.50 39.27 -27.63
N LEU A 30 5.11 38.57 -28.61
CA LEU A 30 5.20 38.87 -30.07
C LEU A 30 6.33 38.04 -30.74
N ARG A 31 5.99 37.40 -31.86
CA ARG A 31 6.59 36.20 -32.50
C ARG A 31 8.13 36.04 -32.60
N MET A 32 8.95 37.09 -32.62
CA MET A 32 10.42 36.94 -32.74
C MET A 32 11.17 37.06 -31.40
N LEU A 33 10.60 37.79 -30.44
CA LEU A 33 11.14 37.91 -29.08
C LEU A 33 10.98 36.59 -28.30
N LYS A 34 9.99 35.76 -28.68
CA LYS A 34 9.77 34.41 -28.13
C LYS A 34 10.92 33.43 -28.41
N VAL A 35 11.61 33.54 -29.55
CA VAL A 35 12.69 32.59 -29.92
C VAL A 35 13.99 32.96 -29.23
N LEU A 36 14.40 34.23 -29.30
CA LEU A 36 15.66 34.70 -28.70
C LEU A 36 15.60 34.69 -27.16
N LEU A 37 14.51 35.18 -26.57
CA LEU A 37 14.34 35.18 -25.12
C LEU A 37 14.02 33.77 -24.59
N GLY A 38 13.32 32.95 -25.38
CA GLY A 38 13.12 31.53 -25.07
C GLY A 38 14.43 30.75 -25.02
N LEU A 39 15.34 30.96 -25.98
CA LEU A 39 16.67 30.35 -25.98
C LEU A 39 17.53 30.86 -24.81
N CYS A 40 17.57 32.17 -24.58
CA CYS A 40 18.33 32.76 -23.48
C CYS A 40 17.82 32.26 -22.12
N PHE A 41 16.51 32.08 -21.99
CA PHE A 41 15.87 31.57 -20.80
C PHE A 41 16.03 30.05 -20.61
N GLN A 42 15.98 29.26 -21.69
CA GLN A 42 16.34 27.84 -21.65
C GLN A 42 17.80 27.64 -21.26
N LEU A 43 18.70 28.50 -21.74
CA LEU A 43 20.11 28.53 -21.34
C LEU A 43 20.27 28.93 -19.88
N ALA A 44 19.58 29.98 -19.40
CA ALA A 44 19.64 30.39 -18.00
C ALA A 44 19.10 29.30 -17.06
N CYS A 45 17.96 28.68 -17.38
CA CYS A 45 17.44 27.54 -16.62
C CYS A 45 18.40 26.35 -16.66
N LYS A 46 19.03 26.04 -17.80
CA LYS A 46 20.04 24.98 -17.88
C LYS A 46 21.28 25.28 -17.06
N VAL A 47 21.75 26.53 -17.05
CA VAL A 47 22.93 26.95 -16.27
C VAL A 47 22.62 26.91 -14.77
N ILE A 48 21.45 27.39 -14.34
CA ILE A 48 21.03 27.32 -12.94
C ILE A 48 20.84 25.86 -12.52
N CYS A 49 20.17 25.04 -13.31
CA CYS A 49 20.07 23.60 -13.03
C CYS A 49 21.45 22.94 -12.96
N TYR A 50 22.35 23.23 -13.90
CA TYR A 50 23.70 22.67 -13.92
C TYR A 50 24.51 23.10 -12.70
N ALA A 51 24.49 24.38 -12.33
CA ALA A 51 25.15 24.89 -11.14
C ALA A 51 24.59 24.27 -9.84
N MET A 52 23.28 24.04 -9.76
CA MET A 52 22.67 23.39 -8.60
C MET A 52 23.03 21.90 -8.53
N VAL A 53 23.08 21.21 -9.67
CA VAL A 53 23.51 19.80 -9.74
C VAL A 53 24.98 19.66 -9.36
N THR A 54 25.86 20.57 -9.80
CA THR A 54 27.28 20.53 -9.42
C THR A 54 27.50 20.84 -7.95
N VAL A 55 26.78 21.82 -7.39
CA VAL A 55 26.80 22.12 -5.95
C VAL A 55 26.32 20.91 -5.14
N LEU A 56 25.26 20.24 -5.60
CA LEU A 56 24.77 19.02 -4.98
C LEU A 56 25.82 17.90 -5.01
N ILE A 57 26.40 17.63 -6.18
CA ILE A 57 27.42 16.58 -6.34
C ILE A 57 28.64 16.87 -5.46
N ALA A 58 29.08 18.13 -5.40
CA ALA A 58 30.17 18.56 -4.53
C ALA A 58 29.83 18.37 -3.03
N LEU A 59 28.60 18.71 -2.63
CA LEU A 59 28.14 18.54 -1.25
C LEU A 59 28.10 17.05 -0.86
N VAL A 60 27.61 16.19 -1.75
CA VAL A 60 27.55 14.73 -1.55
C VAL A 60 28.96 14.12 -1.48
N ALA A 61 29.85 14.50 -2.40
CA ALA A 61 31.22 14.02 -2.46
C ALA A 61 32.07 14.43 -1.25
N SER A 62 31.75 15.57 -0.60
CA SER A 62 32.49 16.06 0.57
C SER A 62 32.16 15.34 1.89
N SER A 63 31.16 14.44 1.92
CA SER A 63 30.72 13.77 3.15
C SER A 63 31.10 12.27 3.17
N ALA A 64 31.92 11.87 4.15
CA ALA A 64 32.47 10.50 4.28
C ALA A 64 31.41 9.41 4.54
N THR A 65 30.18 9.78 4.94
CA THR A 65 29.04 8.87 5.13
C THR A 65 27.95 9.03 4.07
N LYS A 66 28.21 9.76 2.98
CA LYS A 66 27.20 10.25 2.01
C LYS A 66 26.04 11.03 2.68
N GLY A 67 26.15 11.37 3.96
CA GLY A 67 25.12 12.05 4.76
C GLY A 67 23.93 11.18 5.22
N TRP A 68 23.94 9.86 4.94
CA TRP A 68 22.85 8.94 5.28
C TRP A 68 23.06 8.30 6.65
N SER A 69 21.98 8.04 7.39
CA SER A 69 22.06 7.25 8.62
C SER A 69 22.30 5.77 8.30
N GLY A 70 23.03 5.04 9.15
CA GLY A 70 23.28 3.60 8.93
C GLY A 70 21.99 2.77 8.82
N ARG A 71 20.92 3.19 9.50
CA ARG A 71 19.59 2.56 9.40
C ARG A 71 18.96 2.77 8.03
N SER A 72 19.01 4.00 7.50
CA SER A 72 18.46 4.31 6.17
C SER A 72 19.28 3.68 5.04
N LEU A 73 20.59 3.52 5.21
CA LEU A 73 21.45 2.84 4.24
C LEU A 73 21.12 1.35 4.16
N SER A 74 20.89 0.71 5.31
CA SER A 74 20.45 -0.70 5.38
C SER A 74 19.10 -0.96 4.70
N LEU A 75 18.26 0.07 4.49
CA LEU A 75 17.01 -0.05 3.74
C LEU A 75 17.20 0.05 2.22
N LEU A 76 18.31 0.64 1.78
CA LEU A 76 18.60 0.87 0.36
C LEU A 76 19.58 -0.17 -0.20
N ASP A 77 20.45 -0.72 0.65
CA ASP A 77 21.40 -1.77 0.29
C ASP A 77 21.20 -3.02 1.16
N PRO A 78 20.33 -3.95 0.73
CA PRO A 78 20.05 -5.18 1.47
C PRO A 78 21.17 -6.23 1.35
N CYS A 79 22.17 -6.06 0.47
CA CYS A 79 23.15 -7.09 0.16
C CYS A 79 24.43 -7.03 1.02
N GLU A 80 24.80 -5.87 1.58
CA GLU A 80 26.00 -5.76 2.42
C GLU A 80 25.77 -6.13 3.89
N PHE A 81 24.53 -6.13 4.37
CA PHE A 81 24.18 -6.49 5.75
C PHE A 81 23.33 -7.76 5.77
N MET A 82 23.84 -8.77 6.47
CA MET A 82 23.32 -10.13 6.69
C MET A 82 21.85 -10.19 7.16
N ILE A 83 20.88 -9.85 6.31
CA ILE A 83 19.41 -9.92 6.57
C ILE A 83 18.66 -10.64 5.44
N CYS A 84 19.35 -11.23 4.45
CA CYS A 84 18.68 -11.97 3.36
C CYS A 84 17.95 -13.25 3.79
N LEU A 85 18.21 -13.82 4.97
CA LEU A 85 17.64 -15.13 5.35
C LEU A 85 16.24 -15.04 5.99
N GLU A 86 15.92 -13.98 6.73
CA GLU A 86 14.60 -13.80 7.34
C GLU A 86 13.59 -13.09 6.39
N SER A 87 14.11 -12.46 5.33
CA SER A 87 13.31 -11.87 4.26
C SER A 87 12.80 -12.89 3.23
N ILE A 88 13.37 -14.11 3.19
CA ILE A 88 12.90 -15.20 2.31
C ILE A 88 11.51 -15.71 2.72
N GLU A 89 11.18 -15.74 4.02
CA GLU A 89 9.86 -16.15 4.50
C GLU A 89 8.79 -15.06 4.28
N VAL A 90 9.16 -13.79 4.32
CA VAL A 90 8.24 -12.65 4.12
C VAL A 90 8.04 -12.31 2.65
N PHE A 91 9.02 -12.61 1.79
CA PHE A 91 8.85 -12.59 0.33
C PHE A 91 7.70 -13.51 -0.09
N SER A 92 7.51 -14.64 0.61
CA SER A 92 6.40 -15.59 0.41
C SER A 92 5.01 -14.98 0.69
N LEU A 93 4.89 -14.02 1.63
CA LEU A 93 3.60 -13.36 1.96
C LEU A 93 3.24 -12.25 0.96
N VAL A 94 4.23 -11.50 0.47
CA VAL A 94 4.04 -10.49 -0.58
C VAL A 94 3.80 -11.16 -1.94
N GLU A 95 4.47 -12.28 -2.22
CA GLU A 95 4.15 -13.15 -3.35
C GLU A 95 2.73 -13.71 -3.23
N TRP A 96 2.23 -14.10 -2.06
CA TRP A 96 0.82 -14.55 -1.94
C TRP A 96 -0.19 -13.43 -2.26
N LEU A 97 0.11 -12.20 -1.85
CA LEU A 97 -0.70 -11.02 -2.16
C LEU A 97 -0.68 -10.71 -3.68
N LEU A 98 0.45 -10.91 -4.36
CA LEU A 98 0.59 -10.76 -5.82
C LEU A 98 0.08 -11.97 -6.64
N ILE A 99 0.19 -13.19 -6.13
CA ILE A 99 -0.19 -14.45 -6.81
C ILE A 99 -1.71 -14.65 -6.78
N SER A 100 -2.41 -14.06 -5.81
CA SER A 100 -3.86 -13.93 -5.93
C SER A 100 -4.17 -13.11 -7.17
N ASN A 101 -4.72 -13.76 -8.21
CA ASN A 101 -5.04 -13.19 -9.53
C ASN A 101 -5.91 -11.90 -9.50
N LEU A 102 -6.39 -11.51 -8.31
CA LEU A 102 -7.13 -10.28 -8.05
C LEU A 102 -6.21 -9.03 -8.04
N SER A 103 -4.94 -9.17 -7.66
CA SER A 103 -4.01 -8.04 -7.50
C SER A 103 -3.56 -7.40 -8.82
N CYS A 104 -3.37 -8.21 -9.86
CA CYS A 104 -3.04 -7.71 -11.20
C CYS A 104 -4.22 -6.94 -11.82
N LEU A 105 -5.45 -7.37 -11.54
CA LEU A 105 -6.69 -6.68 -11.94
C LEU A 105 -6.84 -5.33 -11.19
N GLN A 106 -6.44 -5.27 -9.92
CA GLN A 106 -6.47 -4.05 -9.08
C GLN A 106 -5.46 -3.00 -9.56
N LEU A 107 -4.27 -3.42 -10.00
CA LEU A 107 -3.29 -2.53 -10.64
C LEU A 107 -3.83 -1.99 -11.96
N GLN A 108 -4.42 -2.84 -12.81
CA GLN A 108 -5.06 -2.44 -14.07
C GLN A 108 -6.19 -1.44 -13.90
N ALA A 109 -7.05 -1.61 -12.87
CA ALA A 109 -8.13 -0.68 -12.57
C ALA A 109 -7.63 0.70 -12.11
N CYS A 110 -6.45 0.78 -11.48
CA CYS A 110 -5.89 2.06 -11.02
C CYS A 110 -5.25 2.89 -12.15
N PHE A 111 -4.96 2.29 -13.31
CA PHE A 111 -4.41 3.02 -14.46
C PHE A 111 -5.45 3.93 -15.15
N LEU A 112 -6.74 3.82 -14.83
CA LEU A 112 -7.78 4.67 -15.41
C LEU A 112 -8.77 5.18 -14.35
N PRO A 113 -8.96 6.50 -14.17
CA PRO A 113 -8.39 7.62 -14.93
C PRO A 113 -6.99 8.06 -14.44
N LEU A 114 -6.12 8.42 -15.38
CA LEU A 114 -4.84 9.08 -15.10
C LEU A 114 -5.12 10.51 -14.60
N SER A 115 -5.03 10.72 -13.29
CA SER A 115 -5.22 12.00 -12.59
C SER A 115 -3.99 12.25 -11.71
N ASP A 116 -3.72 13.52 -11.39
CA ASP A 116 -2.57 13.87 -10.53
C ASP A 116 -2.60 13.09 -9.20
N ALA A 117 -3.79 12.86 -8.64
CA ALA A 117 -3.98 12.09 -7.40
C ALA A 117 -3.73 10.58 -7.57
N SER A 118 -4.04 10.00 -8.74
CA SER A 118 -3.78 8.58 -8.99
C SER A 118 -2.30 8.33 -9.26
N SER A 119 -1.60 9.27 -9.91
CA SER A 119 -0.15 9.20 -10.10
C SER A 119 0.62 9.16 -8.77
N PHE A 120 0.22 9.98 -7.79
CA PHE A 120 0.78 9.96 -6.44
C PHE A 120 0.52 8.61 -5.75
N SER A 121 -0.70 8.07 -5.86
CA SER A 121 -1.05 6.79 -5.24
C SER A 121 -0.23 5.64 -5.82
N ILE A 122 0.01 5.61 -7.13
CA ILE A 122 0.85 4.59 -7.78
C ILE A 122 2.29 4.66 -7.27
N LEU A 123 2.90 5.85 -7.27
CA LEU A 123 4.26 6.04 -6.77
C LEU A 123 4.38 5.64 -5.29
N TYR A 124 3.37 5.98 -4.49
CA TYR A 124 3.30 5.59 -3.08
C TYR A 124 3.30 4.07 -2.91
N ILE A 125 2.46 3.34 -3.65
CA ILE A 125 2.35 1.87 -3.55
C ILE A 125 3.63 1.19 -4.01
N VAL A 126 4.19 1.60 -5.15
CA VAL A 126 5.45 1.03 -5.66
C VAL A 126 6.57 1.19 -4.63
N THR A 127 6.65 2.37 -4.01
CA THR A 127 7.63 2.66 -2.97
C THR A 127 7.41 1.82 -1.71
N LEU A 128 6.16 1.67 -1.27
CA LEU A 128 5.82 0.85 -0.10
C LEU A 128 6.09 -0.64 -0.31
N VAL A 129 5.75 -1.19 -1.48
CA VAL A 129 6.00 -2.60 -1.81
C VAL A 129 7.49 -2.90 -1.76
N TYR A 130 8.32 -2.01 -2.31
CA TYR A 130 9.77 -2.12 -2.20
C TYR A 130 10.24 -2.15 -0.75
N PHE A 131 9.85 -1.15 0.06
CA PHE A 131 10.31 -1.06 1.45
C PHE A 131 9.75 -2.17 2.35
N SER A 132 8.54 -2.66 2.10
CA SER A 132 7.99 -3.82 2.81
C SER A 132 8.73 -5.11 2.50
N GLY A 133 9.32 -5.23 1.30
CA GLY A 133 10.13 -6.39 0.92
C GLY A 133 11.51 -6.38 1.59
N VAL A 134 12.04 -5.21 1.94
CA VAL A 134 13.35 -5.07 2.59
C VAL A 134 13.27 -5.25 4.11
N MET A 135 12.21 -4.77 4.75
CA MET A 135 12.12 -4.77 6.22
C MET A 135 10.69 -5.05 6.72
N VAL A 136 10.53 -6.09 7.55
CA VAL A 136 9.24 -6.61 8.02
C VAL A 136 8.38 -5.57 8.76
N PRO A 137 8.89 -4.74 9.69
CA PRO A 137 8.11 -3.68 10.33
C PRO A 137 7.48 -2.64 9.37
N LEU A 138 8.03 -2.48 8.15
CA LEU A 138 7.49 -1.54 7.16
C LEU A 138 6.21 -2.08 6.49
N MET A 139 5.84 -3.34 6.73
CA MET A 139 4.54 -3.90 6.36
C MET A 139 3.36 -3.13 6.99
N LEU A 140 3.56 -2.54 8.18
CA LEU A 140 2.54 -1.70 8.82
C LEU A 140 2.21 -0.46 7.97
N VAL A 141 3.21 0.10 7.28
CA VAL A 141 3.04 1.28 6.41
C VAL A 141 2.38 0.89 5.07
N LEU A 142 2.56 -0.36 4.64
CA LEU A 142 1.89 -0.92 3.47
C LEU A 142 0.38 -1.13 3.70
N GLY A 143 -0.04 -1.38 4.95
CA GLY A 143 -1.44 -1.67 5.31
C GLY A 143 -2.47 -0.72 4.70
N PRO A 144 -2.39 0.61 4.93
CA PRO A 144 -3.35 1.57 4.37
C PRO A 144 -3.43 1.56 2.84
N ALA A 145 -2.31 1.28 2.15
CA ALA A 145 -2.28 1.22 0.70
C ALA A 145 -2.99 -0.04 0.18
N VAL A 146 -2.74 -1.18 0.83
CA VAL A 146 -3.36 -2.47 0.51
C VAL A 146 -4.85 -2.49 0.85
N CYS A 147 -5.33 -1.67 1.79
CA CYS A 147 -6.77 -1.52 2.02
C CYS A 147 -7.44 -0.61 0.96
N LYS A 148 -6.77 0.48 0.56
CA LYS A 148 -7.35 1.48 -0.35
C LYS A 148 -7.54 0.94 -1.77
N MET A 149 -6.57 0.18 -2.29
CA MET A 149 -6.55 -0.24 -3.69
C MET A 149 -7.64 -1.26 -4.05
N PRO A 150 -7.81 -2.38 -3.32
CA PRO A 150 -8.92 -3.29 -3.53
C PRO A 150 -10.26 -2.61 -3.29
N GLY A 151 -10.36 -1.67 -2.33
CA GLY A 151 -11.57 -0.89 -2.08
C GLY A 151 -12.06 -0.11 -3.31
N ILE A 152 -11.16 0.58 -4.01
CA ILE A 152 -11.49 1.31 -5.25
C ILE A 152 -11.93 0.33 -6.35
N SER A 153 -11.18 -0.77 -6.53
CA SER A 153 -11.50 -1.78 -7.54
C SER A 153 -12.82 -2.50 -7.26
N LEU A 154 -13.10 -2.82 -6.00
CA LEU A 154 -14.34 -3.45 -5.54
C LEU A 154 -15.52 -2.50 -5.71
N SER A 155 -15.36 -1.22 -5.36
CA SER A 155 -16.41 -0.21 -5.57
C SER A 155 -16.80 -0.13 -7.05
N GLY A 156 -15.82 -0.04 -7.96
CA GLY A 156 -16.10 -0.03 -9.39
C GLY A 156 -16.78 -1.31 -9.90
N ALA A 157 -16.37 -2.49 -9.39
CA ALA A 157 -17.02 -3.75 -9.70
C ALA A 157 -18.48 -3.78 -9.19
N PHE A 158 -18.73 -3.34 -7.97
CA PHE A 158 -20.08 -3.24 -7.40
C PHE A 158 -20.97 -2.24 -8.16
N ASP A 159 -20.44 -1.09 -8.59
CA ASP A 159 -21.19 -0.11 -9.35
C ASP A 159 -21.63 -0.67 -10.72
N VAL A 160 -20.72 -1.33 -11.44
CA VAL A 160 -21.05 -1.96 -12.74
C VAL A 160 -22.07 -3.09 -12.56
N LEU A 161 -21.92 -3.93 -11.52
CA LEU A 161 -22.84 -5.03 -11.24
C LEU A 161 -24.22 -4.50 -10.82
N THR A 162 -24.30 -3.52 -9.92
CA THR A 162 -25.59 -2.97 -9.44
C THR A 162 -26.32 -2.15 -10.50
N TYR A 163 -25.59 -1.36 -11.30
CA TYR A 163 -26.18 -0.66 -12.44
C TYR A 163 -26.76 -1.64 -13.47
N SER A 164 -26.01 -2.71 -13.77
CA SER A 164 -26.47 -3.78 -14.66
C SER A 164 -27.72 -4.49 -14.14
N LEU A 165 -27.83 -4.69 -12.81
CA LEU A 165 -29.02 -5.29 -12.19
C LEU A 165 -30.25 -4.37 -12.26
N LYS A 166 -30.07 -3.05 -12.05
CA LYS A 166 -31.18 -2.07 -12.19
C LYS A 166 -31.72 -2.04 -13.61
N PHE A 167 -30.84 -1.93 -14.61
CA PHE A 167 -31.23 -1.94 -16.02
C PHE A 167 -31.95 -3.24 -16.40
N GLN A 168 -31.48 -4.36 -15.85
CA GLN A 168 -32.03 -5.67 -16.14
C GLN A 168 -33.35 -5.97 -15.43
N ASN A 169 -33.59 -5.45 -14.22
CA ASN A 169 -34.89 -5.56 -13.54
C ASN A 169 -35.99 -4.85 -14.36
N SER A 170 -35.69 -3.70 -14.96
CA SER A 170 -36.61 -3.02 -15.88
C SER A 170 -36.86 -3.84 -17.14
N PHE A 171 -35.83 -4.52 -17.68
CA PHE A 171 -35.95 -5.41 -18.84
C PHE A 171 -36.77 -6.67 -18.52
N ILE A 172 -36.52 -7.32 -17.38
CA ILE A 172 -37.27 -8.50 -16.90
C ILE A 172 -38.74 -8.13 -16.67
N PHE A 173 -39.02 -6.97 -16.07
CA PHE A 173 -40.40 -6.52 -15.87
C PHE A 173 -41.12 -6.36 -17.20
N LEU A 174 -40.53 -5.63 -18.16
CA LEU A 174 -41.12 -5.44 -19.49
C LEU A 174 -41.30 -6.77 -20.23
N PHE A 175 -40.32 -7.66 -20.11
CA PHE A 175 -40.33 -8.99 -20.70
C PHE A 175 -41.42 -9.89 -20.11
N VAL A 176 -41.57 -9.94 -18.78
CA VAL A 176 -42.62 -10.70 -18.07
C VAL A 176 -44.01 -10.14 -18.38
N THR A 177 -44.17 -8.81 -18.44
CA THR A 177 -45.44 -8.17 -18.84
C THR A 177 -45.80 -8.52 -20.29
N SER A 178 -44.83 -8.51 -21.20
CA SER A 178 -45.03 -8.91 -22.60
C SER A 178 -45.32 -10.41 -22.75
N LEU A 179 -44.76 -11.26 -21.87
CA LEU A 179 -45.01 -12.71 -21.82
C LEU A 179 -46.39 -13.05 -21.24
N LEU A 180 -46.85 -12.30 -20.22
CA LEU A 180 -48.20 -12.40 -19.67
C LEU A 180 -49.27 -11.95 -20.68
N LEU A 181 -48.93 -10.98 -21.54
CA LEU A 181 -49.79 -10.51 -22.64
C LEU A 181 -49.74 -11.43 -23.88
N MET A 182 -48.67 -12.21 -24.06
CA MET A 182 -48.52 -13.16 -25.18
C MET A 182 -48.59 -14.61 -24.71
N THR A 183 -49.81 -15.12 -24.57
CA THR A 183 -50.07 -16.56 -24.71
C THR A 183 -49.97 -16.94 -26.20
N GLU A 184 -48.77 -17.04 -26.77
CA GLU A 184 -48.62 -17.67 -28.08
C GLU A 184 -47.36 -18.54 -28.18
N LYS A 185 -47.58 -19.81 -28.56
CA LYS A 185 -46.62 -20.93 -28.57
C LYS A 185 -45.64 -20.85 -29.74
N ASN A 186 -44.89 -19.76 -29.87
CA ASN A 186 -43.91 -19.61 -30.95
C ASN A 186 -42.50 -20.06 -30.46
N PRO A 187 -41.86 -21.06 -31.12
CA PRO A 187 -40.58 -21.62 -30.66
C PRO A 187 -39.43 -20.60 -30.68
N ILE A 188 -39.52 -19.58 -31.53
CA ILE A 188 -38.53 -18.50 -31.66
C ILE A 188 -38.49 -17.63 -30.39
N VAL A 189 -39.66 -17.36 -29.80
CA VAL A 189 -39.77 -16.58 -28.56
C VAL A 189 -39.18 -17.37 -27.39
N ALA A 190 -39.41 -18.69 -27.34
CA ALA A 190 -38.81 -19.55 -26.31
C ALA A 190 -37.26 -19.57 -26.38
N VAL A 191 -36.68 -19.57 -27.58
CA VAL A 191 -35.21 -19.53 -27.77
C VAL A 191 -34.64 -18.18 -27.33
N MET A 192 -35.28 -17.06 -27.67
CA MET A 192 -34.87 -15.72 -27.21
C MET A 192 -34.89 -15.61 -25.68
N ASN A 193 -35.85 -16.25 -25.01
CA ASN A 193 -35.98 -16.24 -23.55
C ASN A 193 -34.83 -16.99 -22.87
N VAL A 194 -34.43 -18.14 -23.42
CA VAL A 194 -33.31 -18.94 -22.90
C VAL A 194 -31.98 -18.21 -23.07
N VAL A 195 -31.77 -17.56 -24.23
CA VAL A 195 -30.56 -16.77 -24.50
C VAL A 195 -30.47 -15.54 -23.60
N ALA A 196 -31.60 -14.87 -23.33
CA ALA A 196 -31.66 -13.73 -22.42
C ALA A 196 -31.44 -14.13 -20.95
N PHE A 197 -31.78 -15.35 -20.54
CA PHE A 197 -31.63 -15.82 -19.15
C PHE A 197 -30.17 -16.11 -18.75
N PHE A 198 -29.35 -16.58 -19.69
CA PHE A 198 -27.95 -16.94 -19.45
C PHE A 198 -27.05 -15.80 -18.91
N PRO A 199 -27.08 -14.56 -19.45
CA PRO A 199 -26.32 -13.45 -18.89
C PRO A 199 -26.85 -12.96 -17.54
N ILE A 200 -28.12 -13.23 -17.23
CA ILE A 200 -28.76 -12.84 -15.96
C ILE A 200 -28.21 -13.68 -14.82
N ILE A 201 -28.25 -15.00 -14.96
CA ILE A 201 -27.73 -15.94 -13.96
C ILE A 201 -26.25 -15.66 -13.70
N LYS A 202 -25.46 -15.43 -14.75
CA LYS A 202 -24.03 -15.12 -14.62
C LYS A 202 -23.79 -13.88 -13.75
N ARG A 203 -24.59 -12.82 -13.88
CA ARG A 203 -24.43 -11.59 -13.10
C ARG A 203 -24.77 -11.77 -11.62
N TYR A 204 -25.89 -12.44 -11.32
CA TYR A 204 -26.26 -12.77 -9.94
C TYR A 204 -25.25 -13.71 -9.30
N PHE A 205 -24.75 -14.70 -10.05
CA PHE A 205 -23.69 -15.60 -9.60
C PHE A 205 -22.41 -14.83 -9.25
N TRP A 206 -21.95 -13.92 -10.11
CA TRP A 206 -20.78 -13.09 -9.85
C TRP A 206 -20.96 -12.16 -8.64
N LEU A 207 -22.14 -11.56 -8.47
CA LEU A 207 -22.44 -10.74 -7.29
C LEU A 207 -22.39 -11.58 -6.00
N TYR A 208 -23.03 -12.74 -6.00
CA TYR A 208 -23.04 -13.64 -4.85
C TYR A 208 -21.63 -14.14 -4.51
N PHE A 209 -20.85 -14.53 -5.53
CA PHE A 209 -19.47 -14.94 -5.36
C PHE A 209 -18.60 -13.83 -4.75
N LEU A 210 -18.78 -12.59 -5.19
CA LEU A 210 -18.04 -11.44 -4.69
C LEU A 210 -18.37 -11.17 -3.21
N VAL A 211 -19.65 -11.22 -2.82
CA VAL A 211 -20.06 -11.09 -1.40
C VAL A 211 -19.45 -12.20 -0.55
N LEU A 212 -19.50 -13.46 -1.00
CA LEU A 212 -18.88 -14.58 -0.28
C LEU A 212 -17.37 -14.40 -0.06
N MET A 213 -16.65 -13.82 -1.03
CA MET A 213 -15.23 -13.52 -0.89
C MET A 213 -14.96 -12.44 0.17
N LEU A 214 -15.83 -11.44 0.31
CA LEU A 214 -15.73 -10.45 1.39
C LEU A 214 -15.99 -11.09 2.75
N ASP A 215 -17.01 -11.95 2.86
CA ASP A 215 -17.33 -12.64 4.11
C ASP A 215 -16.17 -13.55 4.54
N PHE A 216 -15.59 -14.31 3.60
CA PHE A 216 -14.42 -15.14 3.86
C PHE A 216 -13.22 -14.31 4.29
N HIS A 217 -13.00 -13.13 3.69
CA HIS A 217 -11.93 -12.22 4.08
C HIS A 217 -12.06 -11.76 5.54
N VAL A 218 -13.28 -11.41 5.99
CA VAL A 218 -13.52 -11.04 7.40
C VAL A 218 -13.19 -12.19 8.33
N VAL A 219 -13.66 -13.40 8.03
CA VAL A 219 -13.37 -14.60 8.84
C VAL A 219 -11.86 -14.86 8.91
N HIS A 220 -11.17 -14.76 7.78
CA HIS A 220 -9.71 -14.92 7.72
C HIS A 220 -8.98 -13.87 8.56
N CYS A 221 -9.38 -12.59 8.49
CA CYS A 221 -8.79 -11.53 9.30
C CYS A 221 -8.99 -11.76 10.80
N VAL A 222 -10.18 -12.21 11.21
CA VAL A 222 -10.47 -12.52 12.62
C VAL A 222 -9.63 -13.71 13.09
N TRP A 223 -9.54 -14.77 12.28
CA TRP A 223 -8.71 -15.94 12.59
C TRP A 223 -7.23 -15.57 12.69
N ALA A 224 -6.69 -14.82 11.73
CA ALA A 224 -5.30 -14.38 11.74
C ALA A 224 -4.98 -13.48 12.94
N ALA A 225 -5.88 -12.57 13.31
CA ALA A 225 -5.72 -11.72 14.48
C ALA A 225 -5.74 -12.53 15.78
N ALA A 226 -6.60 -13.55 15.87
CA ALA A 226 -6.69 -14.43 17.03
C ALA A 226 -5.44 -15.30 17.18
N GLU A 227 -5.01 -15.98 16.12
CA GLU A 227 -3.93 -16.96 16.25
C GLU A 227 -2.53 -16.34 16.24
N ALA A 228 -2.27 -15.38 15.34
CA ALA A 228 -0.92 -14.88 15.12
C ALA A 228 -0.59 -13.61 15.92
N CYS A 229 -1.57 -12.74 16.15
CA CYS A 229 -1.34 -11.42 16.75
C CYS A 229 -1.66 -11.33 18.24
N SER A 230 -2.39 -12.30 18.81
CA SER A 230 -2.90 -12.21 20.19
C SER A 230 -2.09 -12.97 21.24
N ILE A 231 -0.94 -13.53 20.87
CA ILE A 231 -0.06 -14.27 21.79
C ILE A 231 0.60 -13.28 22.76
N PRO A 232 0.40 -13.43 24.10
CA PRO A 232 0.97 -12.50 25.07
C PRO A 232 2.49 -12.70 25.19
N PHE A 233 3.28 -11.65 24.95
CA PHE A 233 4.75 -11.73 25.01
C PHE A 233 5.34 -11.92 26.43
N ILE A 234 4.57 -11.65 27.49
CA ILE A 234 5.02 -11.75 28.89
C ILE A 234 4.69 -13.10 29.54
N VAL A 235 3.82 -13.89 28.92
CA VAL A 235 3.38 -15.17 29.46
C VAL A 235 3.65 -16.21 28.38
N LEU A 236 4.63 -17.08 28.61
CA LEU A 236 4.94 -18.13 27.66
C LEU A 236 3.87 -19.23 27.78
N THR A 237 3.23 -19.56 26.67
CA THR A 237 2.29 -20.67 26.58
C THR A 237 2.94 -21.80 25.78
N SER A 238 2.93 -23.01 26.33
CA SER A 238 3.37 -24.22 25.62
C SER A 238 2.21 -25.19 25.55
N GLN A 239 1.89 -25.63 24.34
CA GLN A 239 0.91 -26.68 24.13
C GLN A 239 1.62 -28.04 24.31
N SER A 240 1.26 -28.77 25.37
CA SER A 240 1.73 -30.13 25.63
C SER A 240 0.61 -31.12 25.28
N HIS A 241 0.95 -32.39 25.07
CA HIS A 241 -0.04 -33.45 24.82
C HIS A 241 -1.12 -33.57 25.93
N ASP A 242 -0.84 -33.07 27.13
CA ASP A 242 -1.75 -33.06 28.30
C ASP A 242 -2.60 -31.78 28.43
N GLY A 243 -2.43 -30.80 27.54
CA GLY A 243 -3.13 -29.51 27.57
C GLY A 243 -2.21 -28.29 27.48
N LEU A 244 -2.81 -27.10 27.63
CA LEU A 244 -2.12 -25.82 27.60
C LEU A 244 -1.40 -25.58 28.95
N ARG A 245 -0.06 -25.55 28.95
CA ARG A 245 0.73 -25.12 30.11
C ARG A 245 1.14 -23.66 29.93
N ILE A 246 0.92 -22.86 30.97
CA ILE A 246 1.19 -21.43 31.00
C ILE A 246 2.35 -21.20 31.98
N PHE A 247 3.47 -20.66 31.51
CA PHE A 247 4.64 -20.32 32.34
C PHE A 247 4.59 -18.86 32.75
N TYR A 248 4.71 -18.61 34.05
CA TYR A 248 4.69 -17.27 34.66
C TYR A 248 6.08 -16.81 35.13
N ASP A 249 7.13 -17.54 34.76
CA ASP A 249 8.49 -17.41 35.27
C ASP A 249 9.00 -15.96 35.22
N PHE A 250 8.76 -15.25 34.11
CA PHE A 250 9.14 -13.83 34.01
C PHE A 250 8.48 -12.95 35.07
N LYS A 251 7.17 -13.10 35.32
CA LYS A 251 6.47 -12.29 36.33
C LYS A 251 6.98 -12.61 37.72
N GLU A 252 7.27 -13.88 38.01
CA GLU A 252 7.79 -14.30 39.30
C GLU A 252 9.21 -13.77 39.54
N ASP A 253 10.07 -13.84 38.54
CA ASP A 253 11.44 -13.31 38.60
C ASP A 253 11.44 -11.78 38.80
N TYR A 254 10.62 -11.04 38.06
CA TYR A 254 10.48 -9.59 38.25
C TYR A 254 9.87 -9.23 39.62
N ALA A 255 8.89 -10.01 40.10
CA ALA A 255 8.28 -9.81 41.41
C ALA A 255 9.26 -10.10 42.55
N TRP A 256 10.05 -11.18 42.43
CA TRP A 256 11.11 -11.53 43.37
C TRP A 256 12.15 -10.41 43.41
N LEU A 257 12.61 -9.95 42.25
CA LEU A 257 13.57 -8.87 42.16
C LEU A 257 13.03 -7.60 42.81
N SER A 258 11.76 -7.26 42.59
CA SER A 258 11.12 -6.11 43.21
C SER A 258 11.04 -6.20 44.74
N HIS A 259 10.77 -7.37 45.31
CA HIS A 259 10.62 -7.53 46.77
C HIS A 259 11.95 -7.73 47.50
N ASN A 260 12.96 -8.28 46.84
CA ASN A 260 14.20 -8.72 47.49
C ASN A 260 15.42 -7.83 47.18
N THR A 261 15.29 -6.81 46.34
CA THR A 261 16.39 -5.88 46.03
C THR A 261 16.09 -4.44 46.44
N ASP A 262 17.12 -3.72 46.88
CA ASP A 262 17.04 -2.30 47.23
C ASP A 262 16.71 -1.41 46.02
N VAL A 263 16.13 -0.25 46.27
CA VAL A 263 15.67 0.71 45.24
C VAL A 263 16.79 1.20 44.31
N ASP A 264 18.04 1.22 44.79
CA ASP A 264 19.20 1.72 44.04
C ASP A 264 19.97 0.62 43.29
N HIS A 265 19.50 -0.63 43.36
CA HIS A 265 20.20 -1.76 42.77
C HIS A 265 20.10 -1.73 41.24
N LYS A 266 21.26 -1.73 40.56
CA LYS A 266 21.34 -1.71 39.10
C LYS A 266 21.44 -3.11 38.54
N VAL A 267 20.55 -3.45 37.63
CA VAL A 267 20.51 -4.75 36.96
C VAL A 267 20.94 -4.56 35.51
N SER A 268 22.01 -5.24 35.10
CA SER A 268 22.48 -5.21 33.71
C SER A 268 21.79 -6.31 32.91
N CYS A 269 20.81 -5.93 32.10
CA CYS A 269 20.15 -6.84 31.15
C CYS A 269 20.70 -6.62 29.74
N HIS A 270 20.61 -7.65 28.88
CA HIS A 270 20.91 -7.51 27.46
C HIS A 270 19.96 -6.46 26.84
N SER A 271 20.48 -5.52 26.04
CA SER A 271 19.74 -4.35 25.52
C SER A 271 18.56 -4.64 24.57
N PHE A 272 18.07 -5.87 24.48
CA PHE A 272 16.79 -6.14 23.82
C PHE A 272 15.59 -5.55 24.59
N HIS A 273 15.76 -5.22 25.88
CA HIS A 273 14.76 -4.55 26.70
C HIS A 273 15.46 -3.58 27.66
N ASN A 274 15.58 -2.30 27.27
CA ASN A 274 15.96 -1.22 28.20
C ASN A 274 14.77 -0.95 29.15
N ILE A 275 14.58 -1.83 30.13
CA ILE A 275 13.63 -1.59 31.22
C ILE A 275 14.41 -0.87 32.31
N TYR A 276 14.31 0.46 32.35
CA TYR A 276 14.61 1.20 33.56
C TYR A 276 13.49 0.90 34.55
N LEU A 277 13.69 -0.10 35.43
CA LEU A 277 12.81 -0.39 36.56
C LEU A 277 12.93 0.76 37.57
N HIS A 278 12.21 1.86 37.34
CA HIS A 278 12.00 2.85 38.38
C HIS A 278 10.87 2.33 39.26
N LYS A 279 11.21 1.83 40.46
CA LYS A 279 10.22 1.53 41.50
C LYS A 279 9.41 2.80 41.78
N PHE A 280 8.08 2.71 41.62
CA PHE A 280 7.13 3.66 42.19
C PHE A 280 6.91 3.33 43.67
#